data_AF-A0A919M022-F1
#
_entry.id   AF-A0A919M022-F1
#
_cell.length_a   1.000
_cell.length_b   1.000
_cell.length_c   1.000
_cell.angle_alpha   90.00
_cell.angle_beta   90.00
_cell.angle_gamma   90.00
#
_symmetry.space_group_name_H-M   'P 1'
#
loop_
_entity.id
_entity.type
_entity.pdbx_description
1 polymer ?
#
loop_
_entity_poly.entity_id
_entity_poly.type
_entity_poly.pdbx_seq_one_letter_code
_entity_poly.pdbx_strand_id
1 'polypeptide(L)' 'MATCNLCHRDLADGEIEEHRRAAHPDVAADGTRESDGSTIVPDAANQAVRRPHSPEDVD' A
#
# COMPACT_ATOMS: atom_id res chain seq x y z
N MET A 1 -2.81 -17.03 -3.04
CA MET A 1 -2.00 -16.56 -1.89
C MET A 1 -1.85 -15.08 -2.06
N ALA A 2 -2.06 -14.31 -1.00
CA ALA A 2 -2.01 -12.87 -1.03
C ALA A 2 -0.88 -12.37 -0.12
N THR A 3 -0.19 -11.32 -0.54
CA THR A 3 0.93 -10.74 0.20
C THR A 3 0.48 -9.47 0.91
N CYS A 4 0.72 -9.38 2.22
CA CYS A 4 0.46 -8.17 2.98
C CYS A 4 1.47 -7.08 2.60
N ASN A 5 1.03 -5.98 1.98
CA ASN A 5 1.91 -4.89 1.55
C ASN A 5 2.53 -4.07 2.71
N LEU A 6 2.12 -4.31 3.95
CA LEU A 6 2.63 -3.61 5.13
C LEU A 6 3.88 -4.29 5.73
N CYS A 7 3.89 -5.62 5.75
CA CYS A 7 4.98 -6.41 6.33
C CYS A 7 5.60 -7.42 5.36
N HIS A 8 5.14 -7.40 4.10
CA HIS A 8 5.56 -8.28 3.01
C HIS A 8 5.49 -9.77 3.34
N ARG A 9 4.48 -10.15 4.14
CA ARG A 9 4.23 -11.54 4.52
C ARG A 9 3.21 -12.18 3.60
N ASP A 10 3.51 -13.38 3.14
CA ASP A 10 2.56 -14.20 2.38
C ASP A 10 1.57 -14.89 3.30
N LEU A 11 0.29 -14.77 2.94
CA LEU A 11 -0.86 -15.25 3.68
C LEU A 11 -1.85 -15.92 2.71
N ALA A 12 -2.77 -16.71 3.26
CA ALA A 12 -3.91 -17.18 2.48
C ALA A 12 -4.80 -15.98 2.10
N ASP A 13 -5.39 -16.00 0.90
CA ASP A 13 -6.18 -14.87 0.38
C ASP A 13 -7.38 -14.51 1.29
N GLY A 14 -7.90 -15.48 2.04
CA GLY A 14 -8.96 -15.26 3.03
C GLY A 14 -8.50 -14.73 4.39
N GLU A 15 -7.21 -14.80 4.70
CA GLU A 15 -6.66 -14.40 6.01
C GLU A 15 -6.01 -13.01 5.99
N ILE A 16 -5.82 -12.42 4.82
CA ILE A 16 -5.12 -11.13 4.69
C ILE A 16 -5.87 -9.99 5.40
N GLU A 17 -7.20 -10.03 5.41
CA GLU A 17 -8.05 -9.02 6.04
C GLU A 17 -8.03 -9.12 7.57
N GLU A 18 -7.98 -10.34 8.10
CA GLU A 18 -7.86 -10.61 9.53
C GLU A 18 -6.44 -10.26 10.02
N HIS A 19 -5.42 -10.69 9.27
CA HIS A 19 -4.03 -10.33 9.54
C HIS A 19 -3.83 -8.82 9.59
N ARG A 20 -4.41 -8.06 8.63
CA ARG A 20 -4.29 -6.59 8.61
C ARG A 20 -4.82 -5.97 9.89
N ARG A 21 -5.99 -6.39 10.37
CA ARG A 21 -6.59 -5.86 11.62
C ARG A 21 -5.82 -6.27 12.87
N ALA A 22 -5.29 -7.48 12.93
CA ALA A 22 -4.60 -8.00 14.11
C ALA A 22 -3.15 -7.51 14.23
N ALA A 23 -2.42 -7.47 13.11
CA ALA A 23 -0.99 -7.14 13.08
C ALA A 23 -0.72 -5.64 12.88
N HIS A 24 -1.67 -4.90 12.31
CA HIS A 24 -1.53 -3.48 11.98
C HIS A 24 -2.72 -2.66 12.50
N PRO A 25 -2.90 -2.54 13.83
CA PRO A 25 -4.04 -1.82 14.42
C PRO A 25 -4.02 -0.32 14.10
N ASP A 26 -2.85 0.26 13.84
CA ASP A 26 -2.67 1.66 13.43
C ASP A 26 -3.06 1.93 11.96
N VAL A 27 -3.49 0.91 11.22
CA VAL A 27 -3.92 1.05 9.83
C VAL A 27 -5.44 0.89 9.77
N ALA A 28 -6.11 2.00 9.45
CA ALA A 28 -7.55 2.03 9.24
C ALA A 28 -7.97 1.10 8.09
N ALA A 29 -9.24 0.70 8.09
CA ALA A 29 -9.77 -0.24 7.10
C ALA A 29 -9.65 0.25 5.63
N ASP A 30 -9.56 1.57 5.43
CA ASP A 30 -9.33 2.21 4.13
C ASP A 30 -7.85 2.24 3.68
N GLY A 31 -6.94 1.76 4.52
CA GLY A 31 -5.50 1.75 4.24
C GLY A 31 -4.78 3.03 4.71
N THR A 32 -5.43 3.90 5.49
CA THR A 32 -4.76 5.05 6.09
C THR A 32 -4.01 4.65 7.35
N ARG A 33 -2.71 4.94 7.40
CA ARG A 33 -1.90 4.77 8.60
C ARG A 33 -2.08 5.98 9.51
N GLU A 34 -2.67 5.79 10.68
CA GLU A 34 -3.01 6.86 11.60
C GLU A 34 -1.78 7.54 12.21
N SER A 35 -0.67 6.83 12.34
CA SER A 35 0.56 7.35 12.96
C SER A 35 1.14 8.59 12.25
N ASP A 36 0.98 8.69 10.93
CA ASP A 36 1.55 9.77 10.12
C ASP A 36 0.54 10.34 9.09
N GLY A 37 -0.73 9.92 9.15
CA GLY A 37 -1.77 10.31 8.19
C GLY A 37 -1.49 9.89 6.74
N SER A 38 -0.58 8.94 6.54
CA SER A 38 -0.16 8.49 5.21
C SER A 38 -1.11 7.42 4.68
N THR A 39 -1.72 7.66 3.52
CA THR A 39 -2.59 6.69 2.85
C THR A 39 -1.78 5.68 2.06
N ILE A 40 -2.02 4.39 2.31
CA ILE A 40 -1.42 3.29 1.55
C ILE A 40 -2.18 3.18 0.23
N VAL A 41 -1.57 3.72 -0.82
CA VAL A 41 -2.14 3.70 -2.17
C VAL A 41 -1.96 2.29 -2.75
N PRO A 42 -3.01 1.62 -3.24
CA PRO A 42 -2.88 0.33 -3.91
C PRO A 42 -1.97 0.47 -5.14
N ASP A 43 -1.18 -0.57 -5.45
CA ASP A 43 -0.15 -0.53 -6.51
C ASP A 43 -0.70 -0.06 -7.88
N ALA A 44 -1.94 -0.44 -8.20
CA ALA A 44 -2.65 0.02 -9.40
C ALA A 44 -2.76 1.56 -9.51
N ALA A 45 -2.85 2.27 -8.39
CA ALA A 45 -2.88 3.73 -8.35
C ALA A 45 -1.47 4.37 -8.26
N ASN A 46 -0.44 3.63 -7.80
CA ASN A 46 0.95 4.07 -7.86
C ASN A 46 1.46 4.19 -9.31
N GLN A 47 0.96 3.33 -10.20
CA GLN A 47 1.27 3.38 -11.63
C GLN A 47 0.76 4.66 -12.31
N ALA A 48 -0.27 5.31 -11.78
CA ALA A 48 -0.79 6.58 -12.31
C ALA A 48 0.07 7.80 -11.93
N VAL A 49 0.79 7.74 -10.80
CA VAL A 49 1.75 8.79 -10.39
C VAL A 49 3.04 8.69 -11.21
N ARG A 50 3.40 7.49 -11.68
CA ARG A 50 4.54 7.25 -12.56
C ARG A 50 4.21 7.46 -14.04
N ARG A 51 3.56 8.58 -14.39
CA ARG A 51 3.76 9.12 -15.74
C ARG A 51 5.25 9.44 -15.86
N PRO A 52 5.91 9.07 -16.97
CA PRO A 52 7.36 9.18 -17.09
C PRO A 52 7.74 10.65 -16.94
N HIS A 53 8.72 10.94 -16.08
CA HIS A 53 9.52 12.13 -16.28
C HIS A 53 10.15 11.98 -17.68
N SER A 54 9.56 12.61 -18.69
CA SER A 54 10.28 12.91 -19.92
C SER A 54 11.48 13.76 -19.51
N PRO A 55 12.72 13.32 -19.76
CA PRO A 55 13.89 14.16 -19.57
C PRO A 55 14.00 15.07 -20.81
N GLU A 56 13.08 16.01 -20.94
CA GLU A 56 13.19 17.12 -21.90
C GLU A 56 13.22 18.40 -21.06
N ASP A 57 14.09 19.34 -21.41
CA ASP A 57 14.42 20.60 -20.72
C ASP A 57 15.51 20.54 -19.62
N VAL A 58 16.74 20.15 -20.03
CA VAL A 58 17.95 20.82 -19.54
C VAL A 58 18.61 21.48 -20.77
N ASP A 59 18.74 22.80 -20.69
CA ASP A 59 19.23 23.80 -21.67
C ASP A 59 20.39 23.34 -22.57
#